data_AF-A0A9P9WZT9-F1
#
_entry.id   AF-A0A9P9WZT9-F1
#
_cell.length_a   1.000
_cell.length_b   1.000
_cell.length_c   1.000
_cell.angle_alpha   90.00
_cell.angle_beta   90.00
_cell.angle_gamma   90.00
#
_symmetry.space_group_name_H-M   'P 1'
#
loop_
_entity.id
_entity.type
_entity.pdbx_description
1 polymer ?
#
loop_
_entity_poly.entity_id
_entity_poly.type
_entity_poly.pdbx_seq_one_letter_code
_entity_poly.pdbx_strand_id
1 'polypeptide(L)'
;MQHSSPPTSPHISIVDIFFPGLTGANAALHQLLDGKLDSYAGLLCIFGLLVFCGKLLFETAGGLMATYLTSKTAIHDPDEAYEMLESWVSAQDFSKSAISSLARVDNRQEKALSYGDSNTMDQKLLRFTPWGERLSFWYKGHRLTLQCTQNELALFPRKSMTISCIGRSSEVLRGLMDECRLEYLRRSEGKTSIFEHHNNGWKKTITRDVRPIETVIMNEELKQLLLEDVRSFIDPKARSWYANRGLPYRRGYLMYGRPGTGKSSLSMSVAGCFGLDIYVVSLAAINDGHLNTLFRELPQHCVVLLEDVDAVGTSLSRDSYVDDFESGSEVSRRSRKPHGTVSLSGLLNVLDGVASQNGRVLIMTTNHVEHLDHALIRSGRVDKKIELQLADADVARKLFCHVFEQSGEELPSSEKRVSNNQEVRQLAVQFAGLIPELEFSPADILSFLLANRNSPSGVLNEVERWVSRTRGEKALTRGGSWVQSD
;
A
#
# COMPACT_ATOMS: atom_id res chain seq x y z
N MET A 1 -101.03 -31.63 14.15
CA MET A 1 -100.62 -31.20 12.80
C MET A 1 -99.37 -30.35 12.93
N GLN A 2 -98.26 -30.77 12.29
CA GLN A 2 -97.27 -29.96 11.55
C GLN A 2 -97.00 -28.50 12.02
N HIS A 3 -95.78 -28.03 12.23
CA HIS A 3 -94.56 -28.22 11.44
C HIS A 3 -93.31 -27.85 12.26
N SER A 4 -92.24 -28.62 12.08
CA SER A 4 -90.84 -28.35 12.47
C SER A 4 -90.16 -27.35 11.52
N SER A 5 -89.34 -26.45 12.06
CA SER A 5 -88.36 -25.62 11.33
C SER A 5 -86.94 -25.95 11.82
N PRO A 6 -85.88 -25.90 10.97
CA PRO A 6 -84.57 -26.47 11.27
C PRO A 6 -83.70 -25.56 12.14
N PRO A 7 -82.63 -26.07 12.79
CA PRO A 7 -81.70 -25.24 13.55
C PRO A 7 -80.80 -24.43 12.61
N THR A 8 -80.65 -23.14 12.92
CA THR A 8 -79.68 -22.22 12.29
C THR A 8 -78.25 -22.63 12.64
N SER A 9 -77.40 -22.73 11.63
CA SER A 9 -75.95 -22.98 11.75
C SER A 9 -75.23 -21.86 12.52
N PRO A 10 -74.15 -22.17 13.26
CA PRO A 10 -73.34 -21.14 13.91
C PRO A 10 -72.58 -20.35 12.85
N HIS A 11 -72.77 -19.02 12.83
CA HIS A 11 -71.98 -18.11 12.02
C HIS A 11 -70.52 -18.14 12.49
N ILE A 12 -69.65 -18.82 11.74
CA ILE A 12 -68.20 -18.69 11.89
C ILE A 12 -67.83 -17.33 11.29
N SER A 13 -67.23 -16.45 12.11
CA SER A 13 -66.74 -15.16 11.65
C SER A 13 -65.60 -15.37 10.64
N ILE A 14 -65.65 -14.69 9.49
CA ILE A 14 -64.67 -14.81 8.39
C ILE A 14 -63.23 -14.59 8.86
N VAL A 15 -63.04 -13.85 9.96
CA VAL A 15 -61.73 -13.53 10.54
C VAL A 15 -61.04 -14.76 11.17
N ASP A 16 -61.80 -15.74 11.68
CA ASP A 16 -61.24 -16.97 12.28
C ASP A 16 -60.72 -17.97 11.24
N ILE A 17 -61.06 -17.79 9.96
CA ILE A 17 -60.52 -18.59 8.86
C ILE A 17 -59.07 -18.18 8.56
N PHE A 18 -58.73 -16.90 8.74
CA PHE A 18 -57.39 -16.37 8.44
C PHE A 18 -56.46 -16.34 9.65
N PHE A 19 -57.02 -16.23 10.86
CA PHE A 19 -56.24 -16.23 12.11
C PHE A 19 -56.96 -17.06 13.18
N PRO A 20 -56.68 -18.38 13.27
CA PRO A 20 -57.31 -19.24 14.26
C PRO A 20 -56.98 -18.74 15.68
N GLY A 21 -58.01 -18.43 16.47
CA GLY A 21 -57.86 -17.98 17.87
C GLY A 21 -57.91 -16.46 18.08
N LEU A 22 -58.09 -15.66 17.01
CA LEU A 22 -58.18 -14.21 17.12
C LEU A 22 -59.50 -13.75 17.76
N THR A 23 -60.61 -14.45 17.51
CA THR A 23 -61.88 -14.19 18.23
C THR A 23 -61.78 -14.54 19.71
N GLY A 24 -61.08 -15.62 20.07
CA GLY A 24 -60.77 -15.99 21.45
C GLY A 24 -59.90 -14.96 22.15
N ALA A 25 -58.88 -14.43 21.46
CA ALA A 25 -58.03 -13.36 21.98
C ALA A 25 -58.80 -12.03 22.14
N ASN A 26 -59.71 -11.71 21.23
CA ASN A 26 -60.51 -10.48 21.30
C ASN A 26 -61.60 -10.57 22.39
N ALA A 27 -62.20 -11.74 22.59
CA ALA A 27 -63.11 -12.00 23.70
C ALA A 27 -62.39 -11.92 25.06
N ALA A 28 -61.16 -12.46 25.14
CA ALA A 28 -60.32 -12.34 26.32
C ALA A 28 -59.89 -10.88 26.58
N LEU A 29 -59.60 -10.09 25.54
CA LEU A 29 -59.26 -8.66 25.64
C LEU A 29 -60.44 -7.83 26.17
N HIS A 30 -61.67 -8.10 25.69
CA HIS A 30 -62.88 -7.46 26.19
C HIS A 30 -63.19 -7.86 27.65
N GLN A 31 -62.97 -9.12 28.03
CA GLN A 31 -63.07 -9.55 29.44
C GLN A 31 -62.01 -8.91 30.36
N LEU A 32 -60.83 -8.62 29.83
CA LEU A 32 -59.74 -7.97 30.57
C LEU A 32 -60.02 -6.48 30.84
N LEU A 33 -60.72 -5.81 29.91
CA LEU A 33 -61.22 -4.43 30.06
C LEU A 33 -62.41 -4.32 31.04
N ASP A 34 -63.23 -5.37 31.15
CA ASP A 34 -64.41 -5.41 32.04
C ASP A 34 -64.11 -5.85 33.49
N GLY A 35 -62.83 -6.10 33.84
CA GLY A 35 -62.39 -6.29 35.23
C GLY A 35 -62.82 -7.61 35.89
N LYS A 36 -63.43 -8.55 35.15
CA LYS A 36 -63.73 -9.91 35.63
C LYS A 36 -62.69 -10.89 35.08
N LEU A 37 -61.54 -10.92 35.72
CA LEU A 37 -60.49 -11.89 35.42
C LEU A 37 -60.87 -13.25 36.01
N ASP A 38 -61.27 -14.20 35.15
CA ASP A 38 -61.25 -15.62 35.54
C ASP A 38 -59.81 -16.00 35.93
N SER A 39 -59.66 -16.80 36.99
CA SER A 39 -58.37 -17.16 37.61
C SER A 39 -57.29 -17.56 36.59
N TYR A 40 -57.68 -18.25 35.52
CA TYR A 40 -56.80 -18.70 34.44
C TYR A 40 -56.29 -17.57 33.53
N ALA A 41 -57.14 -16.59 33.20
CA ALA A 41 -56.76 -15.42 32.39
C ALA A 41 -55.81 -14.50 33.17
N GLY A 42 -56.04 -14.33 34.48
CA GLY A 42 -55.12 -13.62 35.38
C GLY A 42 -53.74 -14.28 35.46
N LEU A 43 -53.69 -15.61 35.59
CA LEU A 43 -52.45 -16.38 35.59
C LEU A 43 -51.65 -16.24 34.29
N LEU A 44 -52.31 -16.27 33.13
CA LEU A 44 -51.65 -16.08 31.83
C LEU A 44 -51.08 -14.66 31.67
N CYS A 45 -51.80 -13.64 32.15
CA CYS A 45 -51.31 -12.25 32.09
C CYS A 45 -50.11 -12.03 33.01
N ILE A 46 -50.11 -12.62 34.20
CA ILE A 46 -48.97 -12.60 35.11
C ILE A 46 -47.76 -13.32 34.49
N PHE A 47 -47.97 -14.48 33.87
CA PHE A 47 -46.90 -15.20 33.18
C PHE A 47 -46.34 -14.41 31.99
N GLY A 48 -47.20 -13.80 31.17
CA GLY A 48 -46.78 -12.92 30.08
C GLY A 48 -45.99 -11.70 30.57
N LEU A 49 -46.42 -11.09 31.68
CA LEU A 49 -45.72 -9.97 32.31
C LEU A 49 -44.38 -10.40 32.89
N LEU A 50 -44.27 -11.59 33.48
CA LEU A 50 -43.00 -12.14 33.96
C LEU A 50 -42.01 -12.44 32.82
N VAL A 51 -42.48 -13.00 31.71
CA VAL A 51 -41.63 -13.23 30.52
C VAL A 51 -41.18 -11.90 29.92
N PHE A 52 -42.08 -10.92 29.81
CA PHE A 52 -41.77 -9.59 29.29
C PHE A 52 -40.78 -8.84 30.20
N CYS A 53 -41.05 -8.79 31.51
CA CYS A 53 -40.16 -8.18 32.50
C CYS A 53 -38.82 -8.92 32.57
N GLY A 54 -38.81 -10.25 32.49
CA GLY A 54 -37.59 -11.05 32.44
C GLY A 54 -36.74 -10.75 31.22
N LYS A 55 -37.36 -10.64 30.03
CA LYS A 55 -36.67 -10.24 28.80
C LYS A 55 -36.11 -8.81 28.90
N LEU A 56 -36.91 -7.87 29.40
CA LEU A 56 -36.50 -6.48 29.60
C LEU A 56 -35.35 -6.37 30.61
N LEU A 57 -35.42 -7.10 31.73
CA LEU A 57 -34.34 -7.18 32.72
C LEU A 57 -33.08 -7.78 32.12
N PHE A 58 -33.19 -8.83 31.31
CA PHE A 58 -32.03 -9.45 30.66
C PHE A 58 -31.39 -8.51 29.63
N GLU A 59 -32.19 -7.83 28.80
CA GLU A 59 -31.70 -6.85 27.83
C GLU A 59 -31.06 -5.63 28.51
N THR A 60 -31.69 -5.10 29.56
CA THR A 60 -31.16 -3.96 30.32
C THR A 60 -29.91 -4.34 31.11
N ALA A 61 -29.90 -5.47 31.82
CA ALA A 61 -28.74 -5.96 32.55
C ALA A 61 -27.58 -6.32 31.60
N GLY A 62 -27.87 -6.94 30.46
CA GLY A 62 -26.89 -7.21 29.41
C GLY A 62 -26.31 -5.93 28.80
N GLY A 63 -27.17 -4.93 28.55
CA GLY A 63 -26.75 -3.61 28.10
C GLY A 63 -25.87 -2.87 29.11
N LEU A 64 -26.24 -2.92 30.39
CA LEU A 64 -25.45 -2.35 31.49
C LEU A 64 -24.10 -3.05 31.64
N MET A 65 -24.07 -4.38 31.58
CA MET A 65 -22.83 -5.17 31.64
C MET A 65 -21.91 -4.84 30.45
N ALA A 66 -22.47 -4.75 29.24
CA ALA A 66 -21.73 -4.39 28.03
C ALA A 66 -21.34 -2.90 27.96
N THR A 67 -21.83 -2.06 28.87
CA THR A 67 -21.49 -0.62 28.91
C THR A 67 -20.49 -0.33 30.04
N TYR A 68 -20.69 -0.92 31.21
CA TYR A 68 -19.93 -0.58 32.43
C TYR A 68 -18.93 -1.65 32.88
N LEU A 69 -19.03 -2.89 32.37
CA LEU A 69 -18.18 -4.01 32.76
C LEU A 69 -17.36 -4.58 31.60
N THR A 70 -17.36 -3.93 30.44
CA THR A 70 -16.55 -4.33 29.29
C THR A 70 -15.71 -3.17 28.77
N SER A 71 -14.40 -3.40 28.65
CA SER A 71 -13.52 -2.53 27.88
C SER A 71 -13.70 -2.79 26.39
N LYS A 72 -13.69 -1.73 25.56
CA LYS A 72 -13.86 -1.81 24.10
C LYS A 72 -12.78 -1.01 23.39
N THR A 73 -12.28 -1.56 22.28
CA THR A 73 -11.37 -0.88 21.36
C THR A 73 -11.97 -0.98 19.96
N ALA A 74 -12.26 0.16 19.36
CA ALA A 74 -12.78 0.26 18.00
C ALA A 74 -11.69 0.76 17.06
N ILE A 75 -11.50 0.06 15.95
CA ILE A 75 -10.50 0.36 14.93
C ILE A 75 -11.23 0.52 13.60
N HIS A 76 -10.86 1.55 12.85
CA HIS A 76 -11.56 1.97 11.64
C HIS A 76 -10.67 1.78 10.40
N ASP A 77 -11.25 1.32 9.30
CA ASP A 77 -10.65 1.32 7.97
C ASP A 77 -10.67 2.76 7.41
N PRO A 78 -9.57 3.35 6.88
CA PRO A 78 -8.30 2.73 6.45
C PRO A 78 -7.09 2.96 7.36
N ASP A 79 -7.20 2.66 8.66
CA ASP A 79 -6.04 2.68 9.56
C ASP A 79 -5.16 1.44 9.37
N GLU A 80 -3.84 1.58 9.48
CA GLU A 80 -2.90 0.44 9.46
C GLU A 80 -3.19 -0.53 10.62
N ALA A 81 -3.65 -0.02 11.77
CA ALA A 81 -4.07 -0.84 12.90
C ALA A 81 -5.21 -1.82 12.52
N TYR A 82 -6.07 -1.46 11.54
CA TYR A 82 -7.10 -2.34 11.03
C TYR A 82 -6.48 -3.51 10.26
N GLU A 83 -5.51 -3.24 9.38
CA GLU A 83 -4.80 -4.29 8.63
C GLU A 83 -4.02 -5.23 9.55
N MET A 84 -3.37 -4.70 10.60
CA MET A 84 -2.66 -5.49 11.60
C MET A 84 -3.61 -6.48 12.30
N LEU A 85 -4.77 -5.99 12.75
CA LEU A 85 -5.76 -6.82 13.41
C LEU A 85 -6.39 -7.83 12.45
N GLU A 86 -6.79 -7.41 11.25
CA GLU A 86 -7.37 -8.28 10.22
C GLU A 86 -6.41 -9.44 9.87
N SER A 87 -5.12 -9.12 9.69
CA SER A 87 -4.10 -10.12 9.41
C SER A 87 -3.86 -11.09 10.56
N TRP A 88 -3.95 -10.62 11.81
CA TRP A 88 -3.82 -11.49 12.97
C TRP A 88 -5.04 -12.39 13.13
N VAL A 89 -6.26 -11.83 13.07
CA VAL A 89 -7.53 -12.56 13.23
C VAL A 89 -7.68 -13.66 12.18
N SER A 90 -7.42 -13.36 10.90
CA SER A 90 -7.51 -14.33 9.81
C SER A 90 -6.53 -15.50 9.94
N ALA A 91 -5.44 -15.33 10.69
CA ALA A 91 -4.48 -16.40 10.95
C ALA A 91 -4.89 -17.31 12.14
N GLN A 92 -5.85 -16.90 12.97
CA GLN A 92 -6.25 -17.67 14.15
C GLN A 92 -7.23 -18.78 13.77
N ASP A 93 -7.16 -19.92 14.48
CA ASP A 93 -8.07 -21.05 14.23
C ASP A 93 -9.54 -20.73 14.51
N PHE A 94 -9.81 -19.83 15.46
CA PHE A 94 -11.19 -19.43 15.76
C PHE A 94 -11.86 -18.73 14.56
N SER A 95 -11.09 -18.11 13.65
CA SER A 95 -11.66 -17.46 12.46
C SER A 95 -12.35 -18.45 11.52
N LYS A 96 -11.88 -19.71 11.48
CA LYS A 96 -12.48 -20.79 10.68
C LYS A 96 -13.86 -21.21 11.20
N SER A 97 -14.18 -20.90 12.46
CA SER A 97 -15.48 -21.18 13.07
C SER A 97 -16.52 -20.09 12.86
N ALA A 98 -16.16 -19.00 12.17
CA ALA A 98 -17.07 -17.91 11.88
C ALA A 98 -18.19 -18.35 10.91
N ILE A 99 -19.43 -18.01 11.24
CA ILE A 99 -20.62 -18.31 10.42
C ILE A 99 -20.58 -17.53 9.10
N SER A 100 -20.11 -16.29 9.14
CA SER A 100 -19.92 -15.43 7.98
C SER A 100 -18.48 -14.92 7.91
N SER A 101 -17.92 -14.94 6.70
CA SER A 101 -16.56 -14.45 6.43
C SER A 101 -16.53 -13.56 5.19
N LEU A 102 -15.62 -12.59 5.21
CA LEU A 102 -15.26 -11.75 4.10
C LEU A 102 -14.00 -12.34 3.45
N ALA A 103 -14.13 -12.73 2.18
CA ALA A 103 -12.99 -13.19 1.40
C ALA A 103 -12.26 -11.99 0.79
N ARG A 104 -10.95 -11.93 0.98
CA ARG A 104 -10.07 -10.94 0.37
C ARG A 104 -8.95 -11.65 -0.37
N VAL A 105 -8.67 -11.17 -1.58
CA VAL A 105 -7.48 -11.58 -2.32
C VAL A 105 -6.25 -11.02 -1.62
N ASP A 106 -5.34 -11.91 -1.25
CA ASP A 106 -4.05 -11.51 -0.75
C ASP A 106 -3.16 -11.06 -1.92
N ASN A 107 -3.10 -9.74 -2.12
CA ASN A 107 -2.19 -9.16 -3.10
C ASN A 107 -0.73 -9.15 -2.59
N ARG A 108 -0.48 -9.54 -1.33
CA ARG A 108 0.88 -9.83 -0.86
C ARG A 108 1.22 -11.19 -1.43
N GLN A 109 1.79 -11.23 -2.64
CA GLN A 109 2.37 -12.46 -3.20
C GLN A 109 3.45 -12.97 -2.25
N GLU A 110 3.07 -13.77 -1.26
CA GLU A 110 3.97 -14.75 -0.69
C GLU A 110 4.21 -15.76 -1.80
N LYS A 111 5.38 -15.69 -2.45
CA LYS A 111 5.94 -16.89 -3.07
C LYS A 111 6.22 -17.85 -1.91
N ALA A 112 5.24 -18.65 -1.56
CA ALA A 112 5.45 -19.85 -0.78
C ALA A 112 6.39 -20.74 -1.60
N LEU A 113 7.68 -20.71 -1.30
CA LEU A 113 8.60 -21.81 -1.59
C LEU A 113 8.21 -22.98 -0.67
N SER A 114 7.05 -23.59 -0.92
CA SER A 114 6.70 -24.89 -0.35
C SER A 114 6.85 -25.94 -1.44
N TYR A 115 7.90 -26.75 -1.29
CA TYR A 115 8.09 -28.02 -1.97
C TYR A 115 6.83 -28.88 -1.77
N GLY A 116 6.07 -29.15 -2.83
CA GLY A 116 4.90 -30.04 -2.75
C GLY A 116 3.81 -29.71 -3.77
N ASP A 117 3.74 -30.57 -4.78
CA ASP A 117 2.65 -30.72 -5.77
C ASP A 117 2.56 -29.68 -6.90
N SER A 118 3.10 -30.08 -8.05
CA SER A 118 3.25 -29.30 -9.29
C SER A 118 1.94 -29.09 -10.07
N ASN A 119 0.78 -29.04 -9.41
CA ASN A 119 -0.53 -28.89 -10.08
C ASN A 119 -1.42 -27.75 -9.54
N THR A 120 -0.97 -26.96 -8.55
CA THR A 120 -1.72 -25.79 -8.05
C THR A 120 -1.02 -24.49 -8.42
N MET A 121 -0.66 -24.33 -9.69
CA MET A 121 -0.05 -23.09 -10.18
C MET A 121 -1.10 -21.98 -10.35
N ASP A 122 -0.80 -20.80 -9.78
CA ASP A 122 -1.48 -19.50 -9.98
C ASP A 122 -2.84 -19.22 -9.31
N GLN A 123 -3.17 -19.86 -8.19
CA GLN A 123 -4.31 -19.37 -7.39
C GLN A 123 -3.86 -18.26 -6.44
N LYS A 124 -4.44 -17.06 -6.62
CA LYS A 124 -4.29 -15.96 -5.66
C LYS A 124 -4.80 -16.42 -4.29
N LEU A 125 -3.94 -16.35 -3.27
CA LEU A 125 -4.28 -16.76 -1.92
C LEU A 125 -5.48 -15.94 -1.41
N LEU A 126 -6.47 -16.63 -0.86
CA LEU A 126 -7.65 -15.99 -0.28
C LEU A 126 -7.49 -15.95 1.24
N ARG A 127 -7.67 -14.77 1.82
CA ARG A 127 -7.83 -14.61 3.27
C ARG A 127 -9.31 -14.48 3.59
N PHE A 128 -9.71 -15.16 4.66
CA PHE A 128 -11.08 -15.12 5.16
C PHE A 128 -11.07 -14.44 6.52
N THR A 129 -11.76 -13.30 6.60
CA THR A 129 -11.89 -12.53 7.84
C THR A 129 -13.32 -12.70 8.36
N PRO A 130 -13.56 -13.00 9.64
CA PRO A 130 -14.91 -13.06 10.20
C PRO A 130 -15.70 -11.76 9.95
N TRP A 131 -16.98 -11.87 9.59
CA TRP A 131 -17.83 -10.73 9.23
C TRP A 131 -19.18 -10.74 9.95
N GLY A 132 -19.71 -9.56 10.26
CA GLY A 132 -21.09 -9.34 10.73
C GLY A 132 -21.35 -9.74 12.18
N GLU A 133 -21.10 -10.99 12.55
CA GLU A 133 -21.48 -11.54 13.85
C GLU A 133 -20.44 -11.31 14.95
N ARG A 134 -20.90 -11.43 16.21
CA ARG A 134 -20.05 -11.35 17.39
C ARG A 134 -19.33 -12.68 17.62
N LEU A 135 -18.03 -12.71 17.33
CA LEU A 135 -17.19 -13.89 17.51
C LEU A 135 -16.49 -13.84 18.86
N SER A 136 -16.77 -14.82 19.73
CA SER A 136 -16.12 -14.94 21.04
C SER A 136 -14.93 -15.89 20.98
N PHE A 137 -13.80 -15.50 21.57
CA PHE A 137 -12.59 -16.33 21.66
C PHE A 137 -11.84 -16.07 22.98
N TRP A 138 -10.92 -16.97 23.31
CA TRP A 138 -10.07 -16.85 24.50
C TRP A 138 -8.70 -16.29 24.13
N TYR A 139 -8.21 -15.32 24.93
CA TYR A 139 -6.88 -14.74 24.79
C TYR A 139 -6.25 -14.57 26.18
N LYS A 140 -5.12 -15.24 26.43
CA LYS A 140 -4.38 -15.20 27.72
C LYS A 140 -5.29 -15.37 28.96
N GLY A 141 -6.27 -16.28 28.89
CA GLY A 141 -7.22 -16.56 29.97
C GLY A 141 -8.41 -15.59 30.09
N HIS A 142 -8.53 -14.62 29.18
CA HIS A 142 -9.66 -13.69 29.12
C HIS A 142 -10.57 -14.01 27.94
N ARG A 143 -11.88 -13.82 28.12
CA ARG A 143 -12.88 -13.98 27.06
C ARG A 143 -13.07 -12.65 26.32
N LEU A 144 -12.69 -12.66 25.05
CA LEU A 144 -12.81 -11.51 24.14
C LEU A 144 -13.93 -11.75 23.13
N THR A 145 -14.51 -10.67 22.63
CA THR A 145 -15.52 -10.69 21.57
C THR A 145 -15.14 -9.69 20.48
N LEU A 146 -14.98 -10.19 19.27
CA LEU A 146 -14.76 -9.43 18.04
C LEU A 146 -16.10 -9.19 17.34
N GLN A 147 -16.35 -7.96 16.91
CA GLN A 147 -17.50 -7.59 16.09
C GLN A 147 -17.04 -6.73 14.91
N CYS A 148 -17.41 -7.14 13.69
CA CYS A 148 -17.13 -6.41 12.47
C CYS A 148 -18.41 -5.71 11.99
N THR A 149 -18.38 -4.38 11.82
CA THR A 149 -19.52 -3.60 11.36
C THR A 149 -19.15 -2.74 10.15
N GLN A 150 -20.12 -2.46 9.28
CA GLN A 150 -19.99 -1.50 8.18
C GLN A 150 -21.04 -0.41 8.33
N ASN A 151 -20.64 0.85 8.13
CA ASN A 151 -21.60 1.93 8.06
C ASN A 151 -22.14 2.06 6.63
N GLU A 152 -23.27 1.41 6.34
CA GLU A 152 -23.90 1.42 5.00
C GLU A 152 -24.50 2.78 4.61
N LEU A 153 -24.78 3.66 5.59
CA LEU A 153 -25.42 4.96 5.37
C LEU A 153 -24.42 6.07 4.98
N ALA A 154 -23.12 5.80 5.05
CA ALA A 154 -22.10 6.78 4.70
C ALA A 154 -21.84 6.80 3.19
N LEU A 155 -21.63 8.00 2.61
CA LEU A 155 -21.22 8.19 1.20
C LEU A 155 -19.99 7.33 0.82
N PHE A 156 -19.13 7.07 1.81
CA PHE A 156 -18.01 6.14 1.70
C PHE A 156 -18.12 5.13 2.85
N PRO A 157 -18.62 3.91 2.60
CA PRO A 157 -18.88 2.94 3.66
C PRO A 157 -17.57 2.47 4.27
N ARG A 158 -17.32 2.84 5.53
CA ARG A 158 -16.14 2.43 6.28
C ARG A 158 -16.44 1.21 7.13
N LYS A 159 -15.47 0.29 7.15
CA LYS A 159 -15.49 -0.88 8.02
C LYS A 159 -14.92 -0.52 9.38
N SER A 160 -15.41 -1.16 10.42
CA SER A 160 -14.84 -1.08 11.75
C SER A 160 -14.81 -2.44 12.42
N MET A 161 -13.71 -2.74 13.09
CA MET A 161 -13.55 -3.89 13.97
C MET A 161 -13.57 -3.41 15.41
N THR A 162 -14.49 -3.95 16.20
CA THR A 162 -14.59 -3.68 17.63
C THR A 162 -14.21 -4.93 18.41
N ILE A 163 -13.18 -4.82 19.25
CA ILE A 163 -12.82 -5.87 20.19
C ILE A 163 -13.31 -5.44 21.57
N SER A 164 -13.96 -6.35 22.27
CA SER A 164 -14.42 -6.16 23.64
C SER A 164 -13.90 -7.25 24.55
N CYS A 165 -13.54 -6.89 25.78
CA CYS A 165 -13.11 -7.82 26.82
C CYS A 165 -13.99 -7.63 28.05
N ILE A 166 -14.41 -8.73 28.68
CA ILE A 166 -15.10 -8.67 29.98
C ILE A 166 -14.06 -8.27 31.02
N GLY A 167 -14.31 -7.15 31.71
CA GLY A 167 -13.38 -6.55 32.67
C GLY A 167 -13.25 -5.04 32.50
N ARG A 168 -12.74 -4.38 33.55
CA ARG A 168 -12.53 -2.93 33.59
C ARG A 168 -11.15 -2.47 33.09
N SER A 169 -10.20 -3.40 32.89
CA SER A 169 -8.86 -3.07 32.39
C SER A 169 -8.80 -3.14 30.87
N SER A 170 -8.18 -2.13 30.26
CA SER A 170 -7.87 -2.11 28.82
C SER A 170 -6.50 -2.72 28.49
N GLU A 171 -5.73 -3.15 29.50
CA GLU A 171 -4.38 -3.69 29.33
C GLU A 171 -4.37 -4.96 28.47
N VAL A 172 -5.37 -5.82 28.62
CA VAL A 172 -5.52 -7.04 27.81
C VAL A 172 -5.71 -6.70 26.33
N LEU A 173 -6.51 -5.68 26.02
CA LEU A 173 -6.74 -5.22 24.65
C LEU A 173 -5.50 -4.55 24.07
N ARG A 174 -4.77 -3.76 24.87
CA ARG A 174 -3.49 -3.15 24.46
C ARG A 174 -2.44 -4.23 24.18
N GLY A 175 -2.32 -5.23 25.05
CA GLY A 175 -1.41 -6.36 24.86
C GLY A 175 -1.74 -7.19 23.62
N LEU A 176 -3.02 -7.36 23.29
CA LEU A 176 -3.45 -7.97 22.04
C LEU A 176 -3.02 -7.13 20.83
N MET A 177 -3.26 -5.81 20.85
CA MET A 177 -2.85 -4.92 19.76
C MET A 177 -1.33 -4.88 19.57
N ASP A 178 -0.56 -4.91 20.66
CA ASP A 178 0.90 -5.01 20.62
C ASP A 178 1.36 -6.32 19.97
N GLU A 179 0.68 -7.44 20.26
CA GLU A 179 0.95 -8.73 19.63
C GLU A 179 0.59 -8.73 18.14
N CYS A 180 -0.57 -8.18 17.76
CA CYS A 180 -0.95 -7.99 16.36
C CYS A 180 0.10 -7.16 15.62
N ARG A 181 0.58 -6.07 16.23
CA ARG A 181 1.64 -5.23 15.68
C ARG A 181 2.95 -6.00 15.50
N LEU A 182 3.41 -6.74 16.51
CA LEU A 182 4.67 -7.49 16.44
C LEU A 182 4.64 -8.58 15.37
N GLU A 183 3.53 -9.32 15.28
CA GLU A 183 3.34 -10.35 14.24
C GLU A 183 3.28 -9.72 12.85
N TYR A 184 2.58 -8.59 12.71
CA TYR A 184 2.53 -7.86 11.45
C TYR A 184 3.92 -7.36 11.03
N LEU A 185 4.68 -6.76 11.96
CA LEU A 185 6.04 -6.28 11.71
C LEU A 185 6.99 -7.41 11.30
N ARG A 186 6.89 -8.57 11.95
CA ARG A 186 7.65 -9.78 11.58
C ARG A 186 7.35 -10.25 10.16
N ARG A 187 6.08 -10.19 9.74
CA ARG A 187 5.67 -10.57 8.37
C ARG A 187 6.03 -9.52 7.30
N SER A 188 6.19 -8.27 7.71
CA SER A 188 6.68 -7.19 6.85
C SER A 188 8.20 -7.07 6.83
N GLU A 189 8.91 -7.82 7.67
CA GLU A 189 10.37 -7.83 7.68
C GLU A 189 10.89 -8.29 6.31
N GLY A 190 11.88 -7.56 5.79
CA GLY A 190 12.43 -7.82 4.45
C GLY A 190 11.49 -7.44 3.29
N LYS A 191 10.42 -6.67 3.54
CA LYS A 191 9.52 -6.15 2.50
C LYS A 191 9.48 -4.63 2.50
N THR A 192 9.29 -4.06 1.32
CA THR A 192 9.10 -2.61 1.11
C THR A 192 7.71 -2.36 0.53
N SER A 193 6.93 -1.52 1.19
CA SER A 193 5.63 -1.09 0.65
C SER A 193 5.82 0.11 -0.28
N ILE A 194 5.18 0.05 -1.44
CA ILE A 194 5.12 1.14 -2.40
C ILE A 194 3.74 1.76 -2.35
N PHE A 195 3.71 3.06 -2.07
CA PHE A 195 2.52 3.88 -2.05
C PHE A 195 2.51 4.81 -3.25
N GLU A 196 1.38 4.82 -3.96
CA GLU A 196 1.13 5.75 -5.04
C GLU A 196 -0.05 6.64 -4.66
N HIS A 197 -0.09 7.83 -5.25
CA HIS A 197 -1.18 8.76 -5.04
C HIS A 197 -2.33 8.42 -5.99
N HIS A 198 -3.54 8.40 -5.45
CA HIS A 198 -4.78 8.40 -6.23
C HIS A 198 -5.57 9.68 -5.89
N ASN A 199 -6.68 9.93 -6.59
CA ASN A 199 -7.53 11.11 -6.35
C ASN A 199 -7.99 11.30 -4.90
N ASN A 200 -7.94 10.25 -4.07
CA ASN A 200 -8.42 10.24 -2.68
C ASN A 200 -7.27 10.10 -1.65
N GLY A 201 -6.03 10.41 -2.02
CA GLY A 201 -4.86 10.34 -1.14
C GLY A 201 -3.93 9.17 -1.43
N TRP A 202 -3.10 8.82 -0.45
CA TRP A 202 -2.13 7.73 -0.57
C TRP A 202 -2.79 6.36 -0.51
N LYS A 203 -2.41 5.48 -1.44
CA LYS A 203 -2.81 4.08 -1.42
C LYS A 203 -1.60 3.18 -1.57
N LYS A 204 -1.57 2.12 -0.76
CA LYS A 204 -0.59 1.05 -0.92
C LYS A 204 -0.90 0.29 -2.21
N THR A 205 -0.06 0.44 -3.23
CA THR A 205 -0.24 -0.23 -4.54
C THR A 205 0.32 -1.65 -4.49
N ILE A 206 1.56 -1.80 -4.02
CA ILE A 206 2.27 -3.07 -4.04
C ILE A 206 3.21 -3.19 -2.84
N THR A 207 3.43 -4.42 -2.38
CA THR A 207 4.50 -4.76 -1.44
C THR A 207 5.46 -5.68 -2.17
N ARG A 208 6.76 -5.36 -2.15
CA ARG A 208 7.80 -6.16 -2.79
C ARG A 208 8.82 -6.60 -1.76
N ASP A 209 9.50 -7.71 -2.01
CA ASP A 209 10.67 -8.07 -1.22
C ASP A 209 11.74 -6.99 -1.39
N VAL A 210 12.49 -6.75 -0.32
CA VAL A 210 13.60 -5.79 -0.31
C VAL A 210 14.60 -6.22 -1.37
N ARG A 211 14.85 -5.31 -2.32
CA ARG A 211 15.92 -5.48 -3.29
C ARG A 211 17.26 -5.27 -2.57
N PRO A 212 18.15 -6.27 -2.49
CA PRO A 212 19.44 -6.10 -1.87
C PRO A 212 20.24 -5.01 -2.60
N ILE A 213 20.87 -4.12 -1.84
CA ILE A 213 21.59 -2.96 -2.39
C ILE A 213 22.77 -3.38 -3.28
N GLU A 214 23.30 -4.58 -3.06
CA GLU A 214 24.36 -5.21 -3.83
C GLU A 214 23.95 -5.45 -5.29
N THR A 215 22.66 -5.63 -5.56
CA THR A 215 22.13 -5.80 -6.93
C THR A 215 22.11 -4.50 -7.73
N VAL A 216 22.37 -3.36 -7.09
CA VAL A 216 22.55 -2.07 -7.78
C VAL A 216 24.04 -1.85 -8.00
N ILE A 217 24.46 -2.09 -9.24
CA ILE A 217 25.85 -1.99 -9.67
C ILE A 217 26.10 -0.56 -10.12
N MET A 218 26.96 0.12 -9.37
CA MET A 218 27.45 1.47 -9.63
C MET A 218 28.81 1.64 -8.92
N ASN A 219 29.40 2.83 -9.02
CA ASN A 219 30.61 3.17 -8.27
C ASN A 219 30.41 2.90 -6.75
N GLU A 220 31.28 2.07 -6.16
CA GLU A 220 31.14 1.61 -4.78
C GLU A 220 31.37 2.73 -3.77
N GLU A 221 32.29 3.66 -4.04
CA GLU A 221 32.58 4.79 -3.15
C GLU A 221 31.37 5.71 -3.04
N LEU A 222 30.75 6.06 -4.18
CA LEU A 222 29.52 6.87 -4.21
C LEU A 222 28.37 6.14 -3.52
N LYS A 223 28.24 4.82 -3.72
CA LYS A 223 27.21 3.99 -3.09
C LYS A 223 27.37 3.98 -1.56
N GLN A 224 28.58 3.77 -1.06
CA GLN A 224 28.87 3.78 0.37
C GLN A 224 28.62 5.15 0.99
N LEU A 225 29.06 6.23 0.33
CA LEU A 225 28.85 7.59 0.80
C LEU A 225 27.36 7.94 0.89
N LEU A 226 26.57 7.52 -0.09
CA LEU A 226 25.11 7.67 -0.04
C LEU A 226 24.49 6.91 1.13
N LEU A 227 24.84 5.64 1.32
CA LEU A 227 24.28 4.82 2.38
C LEU A 227 24.68 5.33 3.77
N GLU A 228 25.91 5.79 3.95
CA GLU A 228 26.35 6.39 5.21
C GLU A 228 25.62 7.70 5.51
N ASP A 229 25.43 8.56 4.50
CA ASP A 229 24.69 9.81 4.62
C ASP A 229 23.23 9.55 5.04
N VAL A 230 22.56 8.63 4.37
CA VAL A 230 21.17 8.23 4.68
C VAL A 230 21.09 7.62 6.08
N ARG A 231 22.02 6.72 6.45
CA ARG A 231 22.08 6.12 7.79
C ARG A 231 22.24 7.18 8.87
N SER A 232 23.14 8.14 8.66
CA SER A 232 23.39 9.24 9.60
C SER A 232 22.16 10.12 9.78
N PHE A 233 21.39 10.33 8.71
CA PHE A 233 20.16 11.11 8.76
C PHE A 233 19.04 10.37 9.49
N ILE A 234 18.89 9.05 9.27
CA ILE A 234 17.81 8.24 9.85
C ILE A 234 18.05 7.91 11.33
N ASP A 235 19.30 7.98 11.82
CA ASP A 235 19.63 7.71 13.22
C ASP A 235 18.70 8.49 14.17
N PRO A 236 18.03 7.83 15.15
CA PRO A 236 17.20 8.50 16.14
C PRO A 236 17.87 9.71 16.83
N LYS A 237 19.20 9.69 16.98
CA LYS A 237 19.98 10.81 17.55
C LYS A 237 20.01 12.02 16.63
N ALA A 238 19.97 11.84 15.31
CA ALA A 238 20.01 12.91 14.34
C ALA A 238 18.84 13.88 14.54
N ARG A 239 17.62 13.37 14.71
CA ARG A 239 16.43 14.21 14.97
C ARG A 239 16.64 15.19 16.12
N SER A 240 17.20 14.72 17.23
CA SER A 240 17.49 15.55 18.41
C SER A 240 18.61 16.56 18.12
N TRP A 241 19.63 16.15 17.36
CA TRP A 241 20.74 17.02 16.95
C TRP A 241 20.28 18.20 16.09
N TYR A 242 19.36 17.96 15.14
CA TYR A 242 18.75 19.00 14.29
C TYR A 242 17.86 19.94 15.12
N ALA A 243 17.00 19.37 15.97
CA ALA A 243 16.09 20.13 16.82
C ALA A 243 16.84 21.07 17.78
N ASN A 244 17.88 20.58 18.45
CA ASN A 244 18.70 21.38 19.38
C ASN A 244 19.44 22.54 18.71
N ARG A 245 19.57 22.53 17.38
CA ARG A 245 20.21 23.58 16.58
C ARG A 245 19.21 24.45 15.83
N GLY A 246 17.89 24.21 15.98
CA GLY A 246 16.86 24.92 15.24
C GLY A 246 16.91 24.67 13.72
N LEU A 247 17.51 23.56 13.28
CA LEU A 247 17.63 23.22 11.86
C LEU A 247 16.43 22.36 11.41
N PRO A 248 15.87 22.58 10.21
CA PRO A 248 14.86 21.70 9.64
C PRO A 248 15.41 20.27 9.45
N TYR A 249 14.72 19.28 10.00
CA TYR A 249 15.11 17.87 9.89
C TYR A 249 14.65 17.29 8.54
N ARG A 250 15.39 17.60 7.47
CA ARG A 250 15.13 17.16 6.10
C ARG A 250 16.44 16.77 5.41
N ARG A 251 16.33 15.85 4.45
CA ARG A 251 17.45 15.47 3.60
C ARG A 251 16.96 15.21 2.18
N GLY A 252 17.51 15.93 1.21
CA GLY A 252 17.17 15.81 -0.20
C GLY A 252 18.31 15.28 -1.06
N TYR A 253 18.00 14.30 -1.91
CA TYR A 253 18.91 13.69 -2.86
C TYR A 253 18.41 13.91 -4.29
N LEU A 254 19.29 14.30 -5.19
CA LEU A 254 19.03 14.37 -6.62
C LEU A 254 19.85 13.31 -7.33
N MET A 255 19.19 12.31 -7.90
CA MET A 255 19.79 11.28 -8.74
C MET A 255 19.58 11.65 -10.21
N TYR A 256 20.66 11.91 -10.93
CA TYR A 256 20.59 12.36 -12.33
C TYR A 256 21.51 11.53 -13.23
N GLY A 257 21.17 11.46 -14.52
CA GLY A 257 21.94 10.71 -15.50
C GLY A 257 21.06 10.17 -16.61
N ARG A 258 21.66 9.57 -17.63
CA ARG A 258 20.94 9.04 -18.80
C ARG A 258 19.86 8.01 -18.44
N PRO A 259 18.83 7.80 -19.28
CA PRO A 259 17.86 6.74 -19.06
C PRO A 259 18.55 5.35 -19.01
N GLY A 260 18.00 4.43 -18.23
CA GLY A 260 18.56 3.07 -18.09
C GLY A 260 19.77 2.92 -17.14
N THR A 261 20.14 3.98 -16.42
CA THR A 261 21.27 3.96 -15.45
C THR A 261 20.91 3.47 -14.05
N GLY A 262 19.63 3.17 -13.78
CA GLY A 262 19.19 2.58 -12.51
C GLY A 262 18.76 3.56 -11.43
N LYS A 263 18.42 4.82 -11.77
CA LYS A 263 17.94 5.84 -10.80
C LYS A 263 16.80 5.36 -9.89
N SER A 264 15.68 4.93 -10.48
CA SER A 264 14.54 4.39 -9.72
C SER A 264 14.85 3.05 -9.05
N SER A 265 15.77 2.26 -9.61
CA SER A 265 16.25 1.02 -8.97
C SER A 265 17.03 1.30 -7.69
N LEU A 266 17.86 2.34 -7.70
CA LEU A 266 18.65 2.76 -6.55
C LEU A 266 17.75 3.32 -5.44
N SER A 267 16.77 4.17 -5.76
CA SER A 267 15.84 4.72 -4.76
C SER A 267 15.06 3.62 -4.02
N MET A 268 14.56 2.62 -4.76
CA MET A 268 13.88 1.45 -4.19
C MET A 268 14.81 0.63 -3.27
N SER A 269 16.05 0.41 -3.68
CA SER A 269 17.01 -0.39 -2.91
C SER A 269 17.49 0.33 -1.66
N VAL A 270 17.64 1.66 -1.72
CA VAL A 270 17.93 2.51 -0.55
C VAL A 270 16.79 2.43 0.45
N ALA A 271 15.53 2.58 0.01
CA ALA A 271 14.38 2.47 0.90
C ALA A 271 14.33 1.09 1.60
N GLY A 272 14.51 0.00 0.83
CA GLY A 272 14.53 -1.35 1.37
C GLY A 272 15.68 -1.63 2.34
N CYS A 273 16.89 -1.12 2.06
CA CYS A 273 18.06 -1.26 2.93
C CYS A 273 17.83 -0.68 4.34
N PHE A 274 17.04 0.39 4.45
CA PHE A 274 16.71 1.04 5.71
C PHE A 274 15.33 0.67 6.27
N GLY A 275 14.63 -0.30 5.67
CA GLY A 275 13.29 -0.71 6.10
C GLY A 275 12.25 0.42 6.00
N LEU A 276 12.43 1.34 5.05
CA LEU A 276 11.52 2.45 4.82
C LEU A 276 10.52 2.12 3.72
N ASP A 277 9.27 2.54 3.92
CA ASP A 277 8.28 2.56 2.85
C ASP A 277 8.56 3.71 1.87
N ILE A 278 8.20 3.49 0.61
CA ILE A 278 8.42 4.44 -0.48
C ILE A 278 7.10 5.01 -1.00
N TYR A 279 7.08 6.33 -1.16
CA TYR A 279 5.94 7.11 -1.62
C TYR A 279 6.28 7.74 -2.96
N VAL A 280 5.67 7.24 -4.03
CA VAL A 280 5.98 7.64 -5.41
C VAL A 280 4.99 8.71 -5.88
N VAL A 281 5.53 9.86 -6.29
CA VAL A 281 4.76 10.98 -6.83
C VAL A 281 5.13 11.15 -8.29
N SER A 282 4.12 11.03 -9.16
CA SER A 282 4.22 11.43 -10.57
C SER A 282 3.67 12.84 -10.71
N LEU A 283 4.52 13.79 -11.06
CA LEU A 283 4.17 15.22 -11.10
C LEU A 283 3.32 15.60 -12.33
N ALA A 284 3.20 14.71 -13.32
CA ALA A 284 2.51 14.97 -14.58
C ALA A 284 0.98 15.04 -14.47
N ALA A 285 0.38 14.45 -13.42
CA ALA A 285 -1.08 14.29 -13.29
C ALA A 285 -1.67 15.00 -12.06
N ILE A 286 -0.90 15.82 -11.36
CA ILE A 286 -1.26 16.42 -10.06
C ILE A 286 -1.33 17.94 -10.17
N ASN A 287 -2.17 18.58 -9.35
CA ASN A 287 -2.19 20.03 -9.17
C ASN A 287 -1.54 20.44 -7.83
N ASP A 288 -1.17 21.71 -7.69
CA ASP A 288 -0.46 22.22 -6.50
C ASP A 288 -1.20 21.97 -5.18
N GLY A 289 -2.54 22.10 -5.19
CA GLY A 289 -3.37 21.88 -4.00
C GLY A 289 -3.35 20.42 -3.53
N HIS A 290 -3.49 19.49 -4.48
CA HIS A 290 -3.43 18.05 -4.23
C HIS A 290 -2.03 17.63 -3.79
N LEU A 291 -0.97 18.16 -4.42
CA LEU A 291 0.41 17.91 -4.01
C LEU A 291 0.66 18.31 -2.55
N ASN A 292 0.18 19.49 -2.14
CA ASN A 292 0.29 19.96 -0.76
C ASN A 292 -0.48 19.04 0.22
N THR A 293 -1.68 18.59 -0.15
CA THR A 293 -2.44 17.62 0.65
C THR A 293 -1.68 16.30 0.80
N LEU A 294 -1.16 15.74 -0.29
CA LEU A 294 -0.38 14.49 -0.27
C LEU A 294 0.83 14.61 0.66
N PHE A 295 1.59 15.71 0.59
CA PHE A 295 2.75 15.90 1.45
C PHE A 295 2.40 16.10 2.93
N ARG A 296 1.19 16.56 3.25
CA ARG A 296 0.70 16.67 4.64
C ARG A 296 0.25 15.33 5.22
N GLU A 297 -0.21 14.40 4.38
CA GLU A 297 -0.68 13.06 4.75
C GLU A 297 0.44 12.04 4.91
N LEU A 298 1.63 12.33 4.35
CA LEU A 298 2.78 11.44 4.44
C LEU A 298 3.15 11.12 5.91
N PRO A 299 3.59 9.90 6.24
CA PRO A 299 4.11 9.60 7.56
C PRO A 299 5.45 10.29 7.82
N GLN A 300 5.83 10.38 9.09
CA GLN A 300 7.24 10.61 9.44
C GLN A 300 8.00 9.30 9.17
N HIS A 301 9.28 9.38 8.79
CA HIS A 301 10.14 8.21 8.58
C HIS A 301 9.80 7.38 7.32
N CYS A 302 9.71 8.05 6.17
CA CYS A 302 9.56 7.40 4.86
C CYS A 302 10.49 8.00 3.80
N VAL A 303 10.59 7.32 2.65
CA VAL A 303 11.21 7.85 1.43
C VAL A 303 10.14 8.41 0.51
N VAL A 304 10.30 9.66 0.08
CA VAL A 304 9.47 10.27 -0.97
C VAL A 304 10.27 10.27 -2.26
N LEU A 305 9.74 9.61 -3.29
CA LEU A 305 10.32 9.55 -4.62
C LEU A 305 9.54 10.48 -5.56
N LEU A 306 10.19 11.53 -6.04
CA LEU A 306 9.68 12.35 -7.15
C LEU A 306 10.36 11.88 -8.43
N GLU A 307 9.60 11.24 -9.32
CA GLU A 307 10.12 10.79 -10.60
C GLU A 307 10.01 11.88 -11.67
N ASP A 308 11.03 11.95 -12.54
CA ASP A 308 11.10 12.81 -13.72
C ASP A 308 10.76 14.29 -13.43
N VAL A 309 11.47 14.87 -12.47
CA VAL A 309 11.23 16.26 -12.02
C VAL A 309 11.48 17.32 -13.10
N ASP A 310 12.15 16.98 -14.20
CA ASP A 310 12.36 17.83 -15.38
C ASP A 310 11.08 18.10 -16.19
N ALA A 311 10.04 17.30 -16.00
CA ALA A 311 8.73 17.53 -16.63
C ALA A 311 8.01 18.79 -16.11
N VAL A 312 8.34 19.25 -14.88
CA VAL A 312 7.70 20.40 -14.24
C VAL A 312 8.21 21.74 -14.79
N GLY A 313 9.45 21.79 -15.28
CA GLY A 313 10.06 23.02 -15.83
C GLY A 313 9.73 23.28 -17.30
N THR A 314 9.55 22.21 -18.09
CA THR A 314 9.34 22.28 -19.55
C THR A 314 7.93 22.72 -19.95
N SER A 315 6.96 22.73 -19.04
CA SER A 315 5.62 23.24 -19.30
C SER A 315 5.55 24.77 -19.37
N LEU A 316 6.58 25.49 -18.90
CA LEU A 316 6.68 26.95 -19.05
C LEU A 316 7.21 27.36 -20.43
N SER A 317 8.00 26.52 -21.10
CA SER A 317 8.60 26.84 -22.41
C SER A 317 7.74 26.48 -23.62
N ARG A 318 6.61 25.80 -23.43
CA ARG A 318 5.62 25.56 -24.51
C ARG A 318 4.54 26.65 -24.63
N ASP A 319 4.44 27.56 -23.67
CA ASP A 319 3.45 28.66 -23.67
C ASP A 319 3.96 29.96 -24.31
N SER A 320 5.17 29.99 -24.90
CA SER A 320 5.75 31.21 -25.51
C SER A 320 5.68 31.27 -27.05
N TYR A 321 4.93 30.40 -27.71
CA TYR A 321 4.63 30.51 -29.15
C TYR A 321 3.16 30.20 -29.43
N VAL A 322 2.26 31.12 -29.04
CA VAL A 322 0.98 31.25 -29.73
C VAL A 322 0.96 32.68 -30.27
N ASP A 323 1.12 32.72 -31.59
CA ASP A 323 1.12 33.90 -32.45
C ASP A 323 -0.11 34.77 -32.15
N ASP A 324 0.16 36.04 -31.84
CA ASP A 324 -0.85 37.07 -31.63
C ASP A 324 -1.37 37.49 -33.00
N PHE A 325 -2.42 36.83 -33.47
CA PHE A 325 -3.23 37.33 -34.59
C PHE A 325 -4.66 37.56 -34.11
N GLU A 326 -4.96 38.83 -33.86
CA GLU A 326 -6.27 39.36 -33.53
C GLU A 326 -7.32 39.03 -34.59
N SER A 327 -8.49 38.54 -34.17
CA SER A 327 -9.77 38.99 -34.72
C SER A 327 -10.96 38.63 -33.83
N GLY A 328 -11.51 39.66 -33.20
CA GLY A 328 -12.93 39.90 -32.87
C GLY A 328 -13.80 38.73 -32.40
N SER A 329 -14.08 38.68 -31.10
CA SER A 329 -15.46 38.74 -30.55
C SER A 329 -15.46 38.48 -29.03
N GLU A 330 -15.95 39.47 -28.29
CA GLU A 330 -16.20 39.39 -26.85
C GLU A 330 -17.38 38.46 -26.54
N VAL A 331 -17.12 37.17 -26.27
CA VAL A 331 -17.95 36.38 -25.33
C VAL A 331 -17.08 35.30 -24.67
N SER A 332 -16.68 35.56 -23.42
CA SER A 332 -16.47 34.55 -22.35
C SER A 332 -15.83 33.22 -22.74
N ARG A 333 -14.58 33.22 -23.21
CA ARG A 333 -13.68 32.08 -23.03
C ARG A 333 -12.66 32.45 -21.97
N ARG A 334 -13.01 32.26 -20.69
CA ARG A 334 -12.00 31.97 -19.66
C ARG A 334 -11.27 30.73 -20.17
N SER A 335 -10.11 30.92 -20.78
CA SER A 335 -9.18 29.85 -21.10
C SER A 335 -8.95 29.09 -19.79
N ARG A 336 -9.53 27.90 -19.71
CA ARG A 336 -9.19 26.94 -18.67
C ARG A 336 -7.71 26.65 -18.90
N LYS A 337 -6.84 27.27 -18.11
CA LYS A 337 -5.46 26.80 -17.92
C LYS A 337 -5.53 25.27 -17.81
N PRO A 338 -4.67 24.51 -18.49
CA PRO A 338 -4.72 23.06 -18.43
C PRO A 338 -4.79 22.63 -16.96
N HIS A 339 -5.95 22.11 -16.55
CA HIS A 339 -6.15 21.58 -15.23
C HIS A 339 -5.30 20.32 -15.14
N GLY A 340 -4.11 20.39 -14.54
CA GLY A 340 -3.35 19.16 -14.24
C GLY A 340 -1.84 19.26 -14.16
N THR A 341 -1.22 20.43 -14.30
CA THR A 341 0.25 20.53 -14.15
C THR A 341 0.61 21.19 -12.84
N VAL A 342 1.47 20.52 -12.06
CA VAL A 342 2.14 21.10 -10.90
C VAL A 342 2.96 22.29 -11.38
N SER A 343 2.80 23.45 -10.75
CA SER A 343 3.67 24.59 -10.99
C SER A 343 4.99 24.39 -10.25
N LEU A 344 6.09 24.88 -10.81
CA LEU A 344 7.39 24.88 -10.12
C LEU A 344 7.25 25.53 -8.73
N SER A 345 6.60 26.68 -8.64
CA SER A 345 6.33 27.38 -7.37
C SER A 345 5.56 26.51 -6.36
N GLY A 346 4.57 25.74 -6.83
CA GLY A 346 3.84 24.78 -6.01
C GLY A 346 4.74 23.71 -5.43
N LEU A 347 5.60 23.11 -6.26
CA LEU A 347 6.59 22.12 -5.83
C LEU A 347 7.58 22.73 -4.81
N LEU A 348 8.13 23.92 -5.08
CA LEU A 348 9.08 24.58 -4.18
C LEU A 348 8.46 24.88 -2.80
N ASN A 349 7.19 25.32 -2.78
CA ASN A 349 6.45 25.58 -1.54
C ASN A 349 6.20 24.30 -0.73
N VAL A 350 6.06 23.16 -1.39
CA VAL A 350 5.88 21.88 -0.70
C VAL A 350 7.18 21.38 -0.09
N LEU A 351 8.31 21.55 -0.78
CA LEU A 351 9.63 21.11 -0.30
C LEU A 351 10.19 21.98 0.83
N ASP A 352 9.97 23.30 0.75
CA ASP A 352 10.65 24.29 1.60
C ASP A 352 9.70 25.29 2.28
N GLY A 353 8.38 25.13 2.12
CA GLY A 353 7.41 26.03 2.74
C GLY A 353 7.44 25.98 4.27
N VAL A 354 6.96 27.05 4.91
CA VAL A 354 6.88 27.15 6.38
C VAL A 354 6.01 26.04 6.99
N ALA A 355 5.03 25.53 6.24
CA ALA A 355 4.14 24.45 6.64
C ALA A 355 4.63 23.04 6.22
N SER A 356 5.84 22.91 5.69
CA SER A 356 6.38 21.62 5.26
C SER A 356 6.75 20.74 6.46
N GLN A 357 6.41 19.45 6.37
CA GLN A 357 6.64 18.48 7.43
C GLN A 357 8.06 17.90 7.33
N ASN A 358 8.65 17.60 8.49
CA ASN A 358 10.04 17.14 8.62
C ASN A 358 10.12 15.62 8.85
N GLY A 359 11.33 15.07 8.76
CA GLY A 359 11.65 13.68 9.12
C GLY A 359 11.44 12.68 8.00
N ARG A 360 11.74 13.08 6.77
CA ARG A 360 11.62 12.24 5.57
C ARG A 360 12.85 12.38 4.71
N VAL A 361 13.16 11.31 3.97
CA VAL A 361 14.18 11.32 2.93
C VAL A 361 13.50 11.63 1.61
N LEU A 362 13.93 12.70 0.94
CA LEU A 362 13.43 13.06 -0.40
C LEU A 362 14.45 12.59 -1.44
N ILE A 363 14.00 11.82 -2.42
CA ILE A 363 14.79 11.42 -3.59
C ILE A 363 14.08 11.96 -4.83
N MET A 364 14.81 12.73 -5.63
CA MET A 364 14.35 13.22 -6.93
C MET A 364 15.15 12.54 -8.03
N THR A 365 14.49 12.09 -9.09
CA THR A 365 15.16 11.53 -10.27
C THR A 365 14.94 12.43 -11.49
N THR A 366 15.97 12.59 -12.32
CA THR A 366 15.87 13.31 -13.59
C THR A 366 16.80 12.71 -14.64
N ASN A 367 16.41 12.80 -15.91
CA ASN A 367 17.29 12.46 -17.03
C ASN A 367 18.12 13.65 -17.53
N HIS A 368 17.64 14.87 -17.28
CA HIS A 368 18.17 16.13 -17.81
C HIS A 368 18.35 17.15 -16.68
N VAL A 369 19.49 17.09 -15.99
CA VAL A 369 19.78 18.00 -14.87
C VAL A 369 19.87 19.47 -15.33
N GLU A 370 20.24 19.69 -16.59
CA GLU A 370 20.31 20.98 -17.27
C GLU A 370 18.95 21.67 -17.45
N HIS A 371 17.85 20.90 -17.44
CA HIS A 371 16.49 21.44 -17.54
C HIS A 371 15.89 21.81 -16.17
N LEU A 372 16.60 21.54 -15.07
CA LEU A 372 16.10 21.84 -13.74
C LEU A 372 16.37 23.28 -13.33
N ASP A 373 15.36 23.91 -12.75
CA ASP A 373 15.48 25.25 -12.19
C ASP A 373 16.49 25.27 -11.02
N HIS A 374 17.38 26.27 -11.00
CA HIS A 374 18.40 26.40 -9.97
C HIS A 374 17.80 26.55 -8.55
N ALA A 375 16.59 27.08 -8.43
CA ALA A 375 15.86 27.17 -7.18
C ALA A 375 15.45 25.80 -6.63
N LEU A 376 15.23 24.79 -7.47
CA LEU A 376 14.91 23.43 -7.02
C LEU A 376 16.13 22.73 -6.42
N ILE A 377 17.30 22.93 -7.03
CA ILE A 377 18.55 22.24 -6.68
C ILE A 377 19.40 22.95 -5.61
N ARG A 378 18.85 24.00 -4.99
CA ARG A 378 19.52 24.76 -3.92
C ARG A 378 19.64 23.91 -2.64
N SER A 379 20.71 24.13 -1.89
CA SER A 379 20.92 23.54 -0.55
C SER A 379 19.73 23.82 0.37
N GLY A 380 19.31 22.82 1.14
CA GLY A 380 18.06 22.83 1.91
C GLY A 380 16.89 22.12 1.21
N ARG A 381 16.94 22.00 -0.12
CA ARG A 381 16.00 21.18 -0.94
C ARG A 381 16.72 19.97 -1.52
N VAL A 382 17.90 20.19 -2.08
CA VAL A 382 18.83 19.16 -2.55
C VAL A 382 20.15 19.34 -1.82
N ASP A 383 20.48 18.39 -0.96
CA ASP A 383 21.71 18.40 -0.17
C ASP A 383 22.83 17.59 -0.85
N LYS A 384 22.46 16.54 -1.59
CA LYS A 384 23.39 15.67 -2.31
C LYS A 384 22.93 15.44 -3.74
N LYS A 385 23.86 15.59 -4.69
CA LYS A 385 23.66 15.28 -6.10
C LYS A 385 24.47 14.03 -6.44
N ILE A 386 23.82 13.04 -7.04
CA ILE A 386 24.41 11.76 -7.40
C ILE A 386 24.24 11.57 -8.90
N GLU A 387 25.37 11.54 -9.60
CA GLU A 387 25.40 11.23 -11.02
C GLU A 387 25.46 9.72 -11.21
N LEU A 388 24.48 9.16 -11.93
CA LEU A 388 24.53 7.79 -12.40
C LEU A 388 24.99 7.81 -13.86
N GLN A 389 26.25 7.45 -14.04
CA GLN A 389 26.89 7.46 -15.34
C GLN A 389 26.54 6.20 -16.17
N LEU A 390 26.91 6.25 -17.44
CA LEU A 390 26.91 5.06 -18.30
C LEU A 390 27.93 4.05 -17.78
N ALA A 391 27.84 2.81 -18.25
CA ALA A 391 28.67 1.73 -17.72
C ALA A 391 30.14 1.94 -18.08
N ASP A 392 31.00 1.86 -17.07
CA ASP A 392 32.44 1.70 -17.23
C ASP A 392 32.81 0.20 -17.28
N ALA A 393 34.10 -0.08 -17.45
CA ALA A 393 34.60 -1.46 -17.48
C ALA A 393 34.30 -2.22 -16.17
N ASP A 394 34.32 -1.54 -15.01
CA ASP A 394 34.04 -2.18 -13.72
C ASP A 394 32.56 -2.57 -13.58
N VAL A 395 31.65 -1.69 -13.98
CA VAL A 395 30.21 -1.93 -14.03
C VAL A 395 29.89 -3.04 -15.02
N ALA A 396 30.48 -3.04 -16.22
CA ALA A 396 30.29 -4.09 -17.22
C ALA A 396 30.75 -5.46 -16.68
N ARG A 397 31.92 -5.50 -16.05
CA ARG A 397 32.46 -6.71 -15.39
C ARG A 397 31.54 -7.21 -14.28
N LYS A 398 31.08 -6.31 -13.40
CA LYS A 398 30.16 -6.66 -12.29
C LYS A 398 28.81 -7.14 -12.80
N LEU A 399 28.26 -6.54 -13.86
CA LEU A 399 27.01 -6.99 -14.48
C LEU A 399 27.15 -8.40 -15.05
N PHE A 400 28.27 -8.69 -15.72
CA PHE A 400 28.56 -10.04 -16.21
C PHE A 400 28.61 -11.06 -15.07
N CYS A 401 29.37 -10.76 -14.01
CA CYS A 401 29.42 -11.62 -12.82
C CYS A 401 28.03 -11.79 -12.18
N HIS A 402 27.23 -10.72 -12.08
CA HIS A 402 25.90 -10.79 -11.48
C HIS A 402 24.93 -11.72 -12.24
N VAL A 403 25.07 -11.82 -13.57
CA VAL A 403 24.20 -12.68 -14.40
C VAL A 403 24.66 -14.13 -14.41
N PHE A 404 25.97 -14.39 -14.35
CA PHE A 404 26.53 -15.72 -14.62
C PHE A 404 27.19 -16.40 -13.41
N GLU A 405 27.50 -15.70 -12.32
CA GLU A 405 28.02 -16.34 -11.11
C GLU A 405 26.93 -17.21 -10.46
N GLN A 406 27.28 -18.46 -10.17
CA GLN A 406 26.36 -19.45 -9.63
C GLN A 406 26.21 -19.26 -8.12
N SER A 407 24.96 -19.28 -7.67
CA SER A 407 24.62 -19.22 -6.25
C SER A 407 24.84 -20.58 -5.56
N GLY A 408 24.81 -20.59 -4.22
CA GLY A 408 24.88 -21.86 -3.48
C GLY A 408 23.65 -22.74 -3.59
N GLU A 409 22.53 -22.19 -4.04
CA GLU A 409 21.30 -22.94 -4.29
C GLU A 409 21.38 -23.70 -5.62
N GLU A 410 22.04 -23.12 -6.62
CA GLU A 410 22.19 -23.71 -7.96
C GLU A 410 23.24 -24.82 -8.01
N LEU A 411 24.34 -24.66 -7.27
CA LEU A 411 25.42 -25.64 -7.20
C LEU A 411 25.86 -25.88 -5.74
N PRO A 412 25.40 -27.00 -5.14
CA PRO A 412 25.73 -27.36 -3.75
C PRO A 412 27.21 -27.70 -3.56
N SER A 413 27.89 -28.21 -4.60
CA SER A 413 29.30 -28.58 -4.53
C SER A 413 30.18 -27.34 -4.54
N SER A 414 30.75 -27.01 -3.38
CA SER A 414 31.60 -25.82 -3.16
C SER A 414 32.79 -25.75 -4.12
N GLU A 415 33.50 -26.85 -4.35
CA GLU A 415 34.70 -26.88 -5.21
C GLU A 415 34.39 -26.56 -6.67
N LYS A 416 33.37 -27.21 -7.26
CA LYS A 416 32.96 -26.93 -8.64
C LYS A 416 32.42 -25.51 -8.81
N ARG A 417 31.68 -25.00 -7.83
CA ARG A 417 31.16 -23.63 -7.84
C ARG A 417 32.29 -22.60 -7.83
N VAL A 418 33.32 -22.80 -7.01
CA VAL A 418 34.49 -21.91 -6.98
C VAL A 418 35.21 -21.91 -8.32
N SER A 419 35.45 -23.09 -8.91
CA SER A 419 36.07 -23.21 -10.24
C SER A 419 35.26 -22.50 -11.33
N ASN A 420 33.96 -22.78 -11.43
CA ASN A 420 33.08 -22.16 -12.42
C ASN A 420 33.01 -20.64 -12.26
N ASN A 421 32.84 -20.14 -11.03
CA ASN A 421 32.78 -18.70 -10.78
C ASN A 421 34.13 -18.03 -11.07
N GLN A 422 35.26 -18.72 -10.91
CA GLN A 422 36.56 -18.22 -11.32
C GLN A 422 36.68 -18.09 -12.84
N GLU A 423 36.19 -19.07 -13.60
CA GLU A 423 36.10 -18.99 -15.07
C GLU A 423 35.20 -17.82 -15.51
N VAL A 424 34.01 -17.68 -14.90
CA VAL A 424 33.09 -16.55 -15.16
C VAL A 424 33.76 -15.21 -14.92
N ARG A 425 34.55 -15.07 -13.84
CA ARG A 425 35.29 -13.84 -13.54
C ARG A 425 36.35 -13.53 -14.60
N GLN A 426 37.02 -14.55 -15.15
CA GLN A 426 37.98 -14.34 -16.24
C GLN A 426 37.27 -13.88 -17.52
N LEU A 427 36.14 -14.49 -17.86
CA LEU A 427 35.31 -14.07 -19.00
C LEU A 427 34.76 -12.64 -18.79
N ALA A 428 34.41 -12.27 -17.56
CA ALA A 428 33.93 -10.93 -17.23
C ALA A 428 34.98 -9.85 -17.52
N VAL A 429 36.26 -10.12 -17.27
CA VAL A 429 37.36 -9.19 -17.59
C VAL A 429 37.52 -9.04 -19.10
N GLN A 430 37.44 -10.14 -19.85
CA GLN A 430 37.48 -10.08 -21.32
C GLN A 430 36.28 -9.32 -21.89
N PHE A 431 35.09 -9.59 -21.36
CA PHE A 431 33.86 -8.89 -21.74
C PHE A 431 33.97 -7.38 -21.49
N ALA A 432 34.45 -6.98 -20.31
CA ALA A 432 34.63 -5.58 -19.97
C ALA A 432 35.60 -4.85 -20.90
N GLY A 433 36.64 -5.53 -21.41
CA GLY A 433 37.57 -4.97 -22.40
C GLY A 433 36.99 -4.79 -23.79
N LEU A 434 35.91 -5.50 -24.14
CA LEU A 434 35.22 -5.39 -25.44
C LEU A 434 34.09 -4.34 -25.42
N ILE A 435 33.65 -3.90 -24.24
CA ILE A 435 32.62 -2.88 -24.09
C ILE A 435 33.27 -1.49 -24.11
N PRO A 436 32.87 -0.59 -25.02
CA PRO A 436 33.31 0.80 -25.00
C PRO A 436 32.94 1.52 -23.70
N GLU A 437 33.88 2.24 -23.11
CA GLU A 437 33.67 2.98 -21.85
C GLU A 437 32.62 4.08 -22.00
N LEU A 438 31.72 4.17 -21.02
CA LEU A 438 30.74 5.25 -20.85
C LEU A 438 29.83 5.48 -22.07
N GLU A 439 29.57 4.45 -22.88
CA GLU A 439 28.71 4.55 -24.08
C GLU A 439 27.33 3.89 -23.89
N PHE A 440 27.29 2.77 -23.17
CA PHE A 440 26.08 1.96 -22.98
C PHE A 440 25.53 2.10 -21.56
N SER A 441 24.21 2.05 -21.43
CA SER A 441 23.60 2.06 -20.10
C SER A 441 23.75 0.68 -19.44
N PRO A 442 23.82 0.59 -18.10
CA PRO A 442 23.73 -0.67 -17.39
C PRO A 442 22.52 -1.52 -17.81
N ALA A 443 21.38 -0.89 -18.11
CA ALA A 443 20.20 -1.60 -18.61
C ALA A 443 20.40 -2.20 -20.01
N ASP A 444 21.11 -1.50 -20.92
CA ASP A 444 21.42 -2.00 -22.27
C ASP A 444 22.26 -3.28 -22.16
N ILE A 445 23.33 -3.21 -21.36
CA ILE A 445 24.25 -4.33 -21.12
C ILE A 445 23.51 -5.49 -20.45
N LEU A 446 22.75 -5.23 -19.39
CA LEU A 446 22.00 -6.26 -18.68
C LEU A 446 21.01 -6.97 -19.61
N SER A 447 20.30 -6.23 -20.47
CA SER A 447 19.37 -6.82 -21.44
C SER A 447 20.07 -7.75 -22.42
N PHE A 448 21.26 -7.37 -22.90
CA PHE A 448 22.09 -8.22 -23.77
C PHE A 448 22.58 -9.49 -23.08
N LEU A 449 23.05 -9.37 -21.83
CA LEU A 449 23.49 -10.51 -21.03
C LEU A 449 22.34 -11.49 -20.75
N LEU A 450 21.16 -10.98 -20.41
CA LEU A 450 19.98 -11.79 -20.14
C LEU A 450 19.46 -12.52 -21.39
N ALA A 451 19.56 -11.90 -22.58
CA ALA A 451 19.26 -12.57 -23.85
C ALA A 451 20.17 -13.78 -24.11
N ASN A 452 21.38 -13.75 -23.57
CA ASN A 452 22.41 -14.78 -23.73
C ASN A 452 22.70 -15.58 -22.44
N ARG A 453 21.75 -15.60 -21.49
CA ARG A 453 21.92 -16.14 -20.13
C ARG A 453 22.39 -17.61 -20.05
N ASN A 454 22.20 -18.39 -21.11
CA ASN A 454 22.54 -19.81 -21.13
C ASN A 454 24.00 -20.08 -21.52
N SER A 455 24.74 -19.11 -22.05
CA SER A 455 26.10 -19.33 -22.57
C SER A 455 27.01 -18.12 -22.30
N PRO A 456 27.81 -18.13 -21.21
CA PRO A 456 28.74 -17.05 -20.90
C PRO A 456 29.81 -16.84 -21.98
N SER A 457 30.31 -17.91 -22.59
CA SER A 457 31.28 -17.85 -23.69
C SER A 457 30.66 -17.36 -25.00
N GLY A 458 29.38 -17.65 -25.23
CA GLY A 458 28.62 -17.16 -26.38
C GLY A 458 28.52 -15.63 -26.41
N VAL A 459 28.41 -15.00 -25.24
CA VAL A 459 28.37 -13.54 -25.09
C VAL A 459 29.58 -12.86 -25.73
N LEU A 460 30.78 -13.40 -25.53
CA LEU A 460 32.02 -12.83 -26.07
C LEU A 460 32.07 -12.87 -27.61
N ASN A 461 31.46 -13.89 -28.21
CA ASN A 461 31.41 -14.02 -29.67
C ASN A 461 30.37 -13.09 -30.31
N GLU A 462 29.38 -12.63 -29.54
CA GLU A 462 28.29 -11.79 -30.04
C GLU A 462 28.44 -10.31 -29.67
N VAL A 463 29.22 -9.98 -28.63
CA VAL A 463 29.31 -8.61 -28.08
C VAL A 463 29.70 -7.58 -29.14
N GLU A 464 30.67 -7.86 -30.01
CA GLU A 464 31.09 -6.91 -31.05
C GLU A 464 29.97 -6.64 -32.08
N ARG A 465 29.22 -7.69 -32.44
CA ARG A 465 28.04 -7.57 -33.33
C ARG A 465 26.93 -6.78 -32.65
N TRP A 466 26.71 -7.00 -31.35
CA TRP A 466 25.72 -6.25 -30.58
C TRP A 466 26.10 -4.77 -30.45
N VAL A 467 27.34 -4.45 -30.06
CA VAL A 467 27.86 -3.07 -29.98
C VAL A 467 27.66 -2.33 -31.29
N SER A 468 28.01 -2.97 -32.42
CA SER A 468 27.87 -2.37 -33.75
C SER A 468 26.40 -2.11 -34.12
N ARG A 469 25.52 -3.08 -33.84
CA ARG A 469 24.06 -2.97 -34.09
C ARG A 469 23.43 -1.85 -33.27
N THR A 470 23.69 -1.83 -31.96
CA THR A 470 23.11 -0.82 -31.05
C THR A 470 23.65 0.58 -31.33
N ARG A 471 24.92 0.72 -31.76
CA ARG A 471 25.44 1.99 -32.28
C ARG A 471 24.64 2.49 -33.50
N GLY A 472 24.34 1.60 -34.44
CA GLY A 472 23.51 1.91 -35.62
C GLY A 472 22.11 2.38 -35.23
N GLU A 473 21.43 1.66 -34.34
CA GLU A 473 20.10 2.02 -33.84
C GLU A 473 20.08 3.36 -33.08
N LYS A 474 21.10 3.61 -32.23
CA LYS A 474 21.27 4.88 -31.52
C LYS A 474 21.59 6.05 -32.46
N ALA A 475 22.32 5.80 -33.55
CA ALA A 475 22.59 6.80 -34.57
C ALA A 475 21.32 7.17 -35.37
N LEU A 476 20.48 6.19 -35.70
CA LEU A 476 19.19 6.39 -36.38
C LEU A 476 18.21 7.19 -35.50
N THR A 477 18.12 6.87 -34.21
CA THR A 477 17.27 7.62 -33.26
C THR A 477 17.76 9.04 -33.00
N ARG A 478 19.08 9.27 -32.99
CA ARG A 478 19.65 10.64 -32.94
C ARG A 478 19.40 11.41 -34.24
N GLY A 479 19.50 10.78 -35.40
CA GLY A 479 19.26 11.41 -36.69
C GLY A 479 17.81 11.87 -36.91
N GLY A 480 16.83 11.15 -36.35
CA GLY A 480 15.41 11.53 -36.42
C GLY A 480 15.01 12.73 -35.55
N SER A 481 15.82 13.10 -34.55
CA SER A 481 15.54 14.21 -33.62
C SER A 481 15.90 15.59 -34.18
N TRP A 482 16.60 15.68 -35.32
CA TRP A 482 17.05 16.95 -35.91
C TRP A 482 16.26 17.37 -37.16
N VAL A 483 15.32 16.55 -37.66
CA VAL A 483 14.57 16.82 -38.91
C VAL A 483 13.22 17.54 -38.65
N GLN A 484 13.03 18.15 -37.49
CA GLN A 484 11.81 18.94 -37.17
C GLN A 484 12.09 20.39 -36.76
N SER A 485 13.25 20.92 -37.13
CA SER A 485 13.56 22.33 -36.97
C SER A 485 14.38 22.82 -38.15
N ASP A 486 13.71 23.01 -39.28
CA ASP A 486 14.09 23.97 -40.33
C ASP A 486 12.89 24.90 -40.58
#